data_AF-A0A963XC98-F1
#
_entry.id   AF-A0A963XC98-F1
#
_cell.length_a   1.000
_cell.length_b   1.000
_cell.length_c   1.000
_cell.angle_alpha   90.00
_cell.angle_beta   90.00
_cell.angle_gamma   90.00
#
_symmetry.space_group_name_H-M   'P 1'
#
loop_
_entity.id
_entity.type
_entity.pdbx_description
1 polymer ?
#
loop_
_entity_poly.entity_id
_entity_poly.type
_entity_poly.pdbx_seq_one_letter_code
_entity_poly.pdbx_strand_id
1 'polypeptide(L)'
;MSHKNWRRILMISAVIGIPAAASAVVGGEPTVLPGSTEVGQPSQGSDMWTQAMTQLGLFRAHRDNCESSTEAFVTVYTDDNSVDFGFCIDKDENAAGNSSWDDARNTCIASGKRLPEPGEFKVACVQAGTLGLNNMTDSDAEWASNFPTPLPGSSTFGIGVPLMGNQSCLYGGYSWVANTTKLNITTSFRCVH
;
A
#
# COMPACT_ATOMS: atom_id res chain seq x y z
N MET A 1 -0.99 -22.03 69.98
CA MET A 1 -2.14 -22.95 69.86
C MET A 1 -3.16 -22.35 68.91
N SER A 2 -3.40 -22.98 67.76
CA SER A 2 -4.68 -23.05 67.02
C SER A 2 -4.39 -23.24 65.52
N HIS A 3 -4.53 -24.48 65.07
CA HIS A 3 -4.66 -24.86 63.67
C HIS A 3 -6.03 -24.44 63.15
N LYS A 4 -6.16 -24.06 61.86
CA LYS A 4 -7.21 -24.60 60.95
C LYS A 4 -7.17 -24.05 59.52
N ASN A 5 -7.27 -25.03 58.60
CA ASN A 5 -8.05 -25.05 57.36
C ASN A 5 -7.55 -24.28 56.11
N TRP A 6 -6.81 -24.99 55.27
CA TRP A 6 -6.74 -24.75 53.83
C TRP A 6 -7.75 -25.66 53.13
N ARG A 7 -8.73 -25.06 52.43
CA ARG A 7 -9.70 -25.78 51.59
C ARG A 7 -9.14 -25.97 50.19
N ARG A 8 -9.19 -27.23 49.72
CA ARG A 8 -8.86 -27.70 48.38
C ARG A 8 -9.86 -27.14 47.35
N ILE A 9 -9.38 -26.61 46.24
CA ILE A 9 -10.16 -26.35 45.03
C ILE A 9 -9.88 -27.49 44.05
N LEU A 10 -10.92 -28.26 43.74
CA LEU A 10 -10.98 -29.26 42.69
C LEU A 10 -11.30 -28.53 41.38
N MET A 11 -10.45 -28.60 40.36
CA MET A 11 -10.82 -28.22 38.99
C MET A 11 -11.11 -29.48 38.17
N ILE A 12 -12.30 -29.51 37.60
CA ILE A 12 -12.87 -30.58 36.78
C ILE A 12 -12.41 -30.34 35.33
N SER A 13 -11.67 -31.29 34.77
CA SER A 13 -11.36 -31.35 33.33
C SER A 13 -12.55 -31.95 32.58
N ALA A 14 -13.20 -31.15 31.72
CA ALA A 14 -14.16 -31.64 30.74
C ALA A 14 -13.46 -31.78 29.38
N VAL A 15 -13.30 -33.02 28.93
CA VAL A 15 -12.85 -33.39 27.58
C VAL A 15 -14.08 -33.46 26.69
N ILE A 16 -14.15 -32.62 25.66
CA ILE A 16 -15.17 -32.71 24.61
C ILE A 16 -14.45 -33.00 23.29
N GLY A 17 -14.76 -34.17 22.71
CA GLY A 17 -14.21 -34.66 21.46
C GLY A 17 -14.80 -33.98 20.22
N ILE A 18 -13.99 -33.89 19.17
CA ILE A 18 -14.36 -33.42 17.84
C ILE A 18 -14.33 -34.64 16.91
N PRO A 19 -15.39 -34.95 16.14
CA PRO A 19 -15.36 -36.02 15.17
C PRO A 19 -14.67 -35.58 13.86
N ALA A 20 -13.83 -36.47 13.34
CA ALA A 20 -13.17 -36.34 12.03
C ALA A 20 -14.17 -36.62 10.90
N ALA A 21 -14.23 -35.74 9.90
CA ALA A 21 -14.91 -35.99 8.64
C ALA A 21 -13.87 -36.26 7.55
N ALA A 22 -13.88 -37.49 7.02
CA ALA A 22 -13.16 -37.88 5.83
C ALA A 22 -13.96 -37.46 4.58
N SER A 23 -13.27 -36.98 3.55
CA SER A 23 -13.83 -36.89 2.19
C SER A 23 -12.76 -37.30 1.18
N ALA A 24 -13.12 -38.27 0.35
CA ALA A 24 -12.30 -38.81 -0.72
C ALA A 24 -12.99 -38.50 -2.05
N VAL A 25 -12.25 -37.97 -3.03
CA VAL A 25 -12.58 -37.95 -4.48
C VAL A 25 -11.23 -37.94 -5.21
N VAL A 26 -10.76 -39.08 -5.74
CA VAL A 26 -10.87 -39.57 -7.13
C VAL A 26 -10.17 -38.67 -8.16
N GLY A 27 -9.22 -39.29 -8.88
CA GLY A 27 -8.23 -38.65 -9.74
C GLY A 27 -8.68 -38.23 -11.14
N GLY A 28 -7.78 -37.50 -11.79
CA GLY A 28 -7.78 -37.13 -13.19
C GLY A 28 -6.51 -36.36 -13.54
N GLU A 29 -5.55 -37.02 -14.19
CA GLU A 29 -4.61 -36.37 -15.12
C GLU A 29 -5.34 -36.19 -16.48
N PRO A 30 -4.96 -35.27 -17.40
CA PRO A 30 -3.58 -34.89 -17.74
C PRO A 30 -3.36 -33.42 -18.19
N THR A 31 -2.10 -33.08 -18.55
CA THR A 31 -1.64 -32.36 -19.77
C THR A 31 -0.57 -31.29 -19.49
N VAL A 32 0.54 -31.39 -20.22
CA VAL A 32 1.73 -30.52 -20.24
C VAL A 32 1.50 -29.26 -21.10
N LEU A 33 2.16 -28.12 -20.78
CA LEU A 33 2.84 -27.11 -21.68
C LEU A 33 2.79 -25.66 -21.11
N PRO A 34 3.58 -24.66 -21.60
CA PRO A 34 4.69 -24.06 -20.84
C PRO A 34 4.51 -22.53 -20.61
N GLY A 35 5.40 -21.94 -19.80
CA GLY A 35 5.66 -20.49 -19.82
C GLY A 35 4.64 -19.60 -19.13
N SER A 36 4.77 -19.41 -17.82
CA SER A 36 4.09 -18.32 -17.12
C SER A 36 4.97 -17.06 -17.18
N THR A 37 4.79 -16.24 -18.21
CA THR A 37 4.97 -14.80 -18.04
C THR A 37 3.92 -14.34 -17.02
N GLU A 38 4.35 -13.99 -15.81
CA GLU A 38 3.49 -13.29 -14.84
C GLU A 38 3.17 -11.90 -15.41
N VAL A 39 2.14 -11.85 -16.26
CA VAL A 39 1.46 -10.61 -16.62
C VAL A 39 0.73 -10.15 -15.36
N GLY A 40 1.18 -9.03 -14.80
CA GLY A 40 0.59 -8.38 -13.64
C GLY A 40 -0.93 -8.32 -13.77
N GLN A 41 -1.64 -8.77 -12.74
CA GLN A 41 -3.10 -8.68 -12.72
C GLN A 41 -3.52 -7.21 -12.77
N PRO A 42 -4.26 -6.76 -13.80
CA PRO A 42 -4.81 -5.42 -13.81
C PRO A 42 -5.97 -5.32 -12.80
N SER A 43 -5.89 -4.23 -12.02
CA SER A 43 -6.88 -3.66 -11.11
C SER A 43 -8.35 -3.94 -11.43
N GLN A 44 -9.09 -4.54 -10.48
CA GLN A 44 -10.55 -4.51 -10.49
C GLN A 44 -11.07 -3.41 -9.55
N GLY A 45 -11.42 -2.29 -10.16
CA GLY A 45 -12.14 -1.18 -9.55
C GLY A 45 -11.21 -0.24 -8.79
N SER A 46 -11.47 1.07 -8.88
CA SER A 46 -11.11 2.09 -7.86
C SER A 46 -10.37 1.49 -6.67
N ASP A 47 -9.03 1.47 -6.76
CA ASP A 47 -8.22 0.49 -6.04
C ASP A 47 -8.60 0.41 -4.54
N MET A 48 -8.65 -0.81 -4.02
CA MET A 48 -9.00 -1.10 -2.62
C MET A 48 -8.19 -0.25 -1.63
N TRP A 49 -6.97 0.16 -2.00
CA TRP A 49 -6.10 1.01 -1.20
C TRP A 49 -6.60 2.44 -1.11
N THR A 50 -7.03 3.06 -2.21
CA THR A 50 -7.58 4.41 -2.24
C THR A 50 -8.77 4.50 -1.27
N GLN A 51 -9.66 3.51 -1.28
CA GLN A 51 -10.80 3.49 -0.37
C GLN A 51 -10.37 3.23 1.09
N ALA A 52 -9.49 2.27 1.34
CA ALA A 52 -9.00 1.95 2.68
C ALA A 52 -8.24 3.13 3.31
N MET A 53 -7.34 3.77 2.57
CA MET A 53 -6.54 4.90 3.06
C MET A 53 -7.41 6.16 3.28
N THR A 54 -8.45 6.35 2.45
CA THR A 54 -9.46 7.39 2.71
C THR A 54 -10.19 7.16 4.04
N GLN A 55 -10.59 5.90 4.33
CA GLN A 55 -11.25 5.55 5.60
C GLN A 55 -10.33 5.71 6.81
N LEU A 56 -9.03 5.49 6.65
CA LEU A 56 -8.03 5.64 7.71
C LEU A 56 -7.64 7.10 7.99
N GLY A 57 -8.12 8.06 7.20
CA GLY A 57 -7.81 9.48 7.41
C GLY A 57 -6.33 9.80 7.28
N LEU A 58 -5.59 9.02 6.48
CA LEU A 58 -4.15 9.21 6.26
C LEU A 58 -3.84 10.44 5.41
N PHE A 59 -4.87 11.00 4.79
CA PHE A 59 -4.83 12.26 4.07
C PHE A 59 -5.22 13.41 5.00
N ARG A 60 -4.34 14.42 5.12
CA ARG A 60 -4.65 15.67 5.82
C ARG A 60 -4.45 16.84 4.87
N ALA A 61 -5.54 17.26 4.23
CA ALA A 61 -5.52 18.42 3.36
C ALA A 61 -5.07 19.68 4.10
N HIS A 62 -4.32 20.53 3.43
CA HIS A 62 -3.89 21.83 3.92
C HIS A 62 -3.99 22.89 2.80
N ARG A 63 -3.79 24.16 3.18
CA ARG A 63 -3.71 25.27 2.22
C ARG A 63 -2.36 25.26 1.51
N ASP A 64 -2.29 25.84 0.31
CA ASP A 64 -1.04 25.96 -0.43
C ASP A 64 0.07 26.61 0.42
N ASN A 65 1.06 25.79 0.73
CA ASN A 65 2.32 26.14 1.39
C ASN A 65 3.48 25.44 0.67
N CYS A 66 3.32 25.14 -0.62
CA CYS A 66 4.30 24.36 -1.37
C CYS A 66 5.57 25.16 -1.60
N GLU A 67 6.70 24.46 -1.62
CA GLU A 67 7.94 25.02 -2.15
C GLU A 67 7.81 25.12 -3.67
N SER A 68 7.37 26.29 -4.14
CA SER A 68 7.01 26.55 -5.55
C SER A 68 8.06 26.14 -6.58
N SER A 69 9.34 26.06 -6.18
CA SER A 69 10.42 25.62 -7.06
C SER A 69 10.42 24.10 -7.30
N THR A 70 10.12 23.29 -6.29
CA THR A 70 10.24 21.81 -6.33
C THR A 70 8.91 21.06 -6.22
N GLU A 71 7.84 21.74 -5.82
CA GLU A 71 6.54 21.14 -5.52
C GLU A 71 5.39 21.80 -6.30
N ALA A 72 4.30 21.06 -6.47
CA ALA A 72 3.04 21.59 -6.97
C ALA A 72 1.91 21.37 -5.95
N PHE A 73 1.03 22.34 -5.82
CA PHE A 73 -0.18 22.22 -5.02
C PHE A 73 -1.27 21.51 -5.81
N VAL A 74 -1.79 20.41 -5.25
CA VAL A 74 -2.87 19.63 -5.83
C VAL A 74 -4.14 19.90 -5.06
N THR A 75 -5.03 20.72 -5.60
CA THR A 75 -6.34 20.99 -5.00
C THR A 75 -7.21 19.73 -5.00
N VAL A 76 -7.76 19.39 -3.83
CA VAL A 76 -8.70 18.28 -3.63
C VAL A 76 -10.12 18.79 -3.44
N TYR A 77 -10.31 19.87 -2.69
CA TYR A 77 -11.61 20.52 -2.52
C TYR A 77 -11.44 22.02 -2.24
N THR A 78 -12.51 22.77 -2.45
CA THR A 78 -12.62 24.19 -2.10
C THR A 78 -13.70 24.34 -1.03
N ASP A 79 -13.43 25.09 0.04
CA ASP A 79 -14.41 25.33 1.09
C ASP A 79 -15.45 26.40 0.71
N ASP A 80 -16.45 26.61 1.58
CA ASP A 80 -17.52 27.60 1.37
C ASP A 80 -17.00 29.05 1.29
N ASN A 81 -15.76 29.31 1.72
CA ASN A 81 -15.11 30.61 1.65
C ASN A 81 -14.21 30.74 0.40
N SER A 82 -14.34 29.83 -0.58
CA SER A 82 -13.51 29.80 -1.79
C SER A 82 -12.01 29.61 -1.50
N VAL A 83 -11.69 28.86 -0.44
CA VAL A 83 -10.31 28.49 -0.12
C VAL A 83 -10.05 27.06 -0.57
N ASP A 84 -9.00 26.89 -1.37
CA ASP A 84 -8.54 25.57 -1.81
C ASP A 84 -7.77 24.83 -0.71
N PHE A 85 -8.09 23.54 -0.58
CA PHE A 85 -7.43 22.59 0.27
C PHE A 85 -6.95 21.40 -0.55
N GLY A 86 -5.74 20.97 -0.26
CA GLY A 86 -5.02 20.03 -1.09
C GLY A 86 -3.79 19.48 -0.39
N PHE A 87 -2.80 19.11 -1.17
CA PHE A 87 -1.50 18.66 -0.70
C PHE A 87 -0.39 19.17 -1.62
N CYS A 88 0.83 19.23 -1.11
CA CYS A 88 2.00 19.54 -1.92
C CYS A 88 2.68 18.24 -2.35
N ILE A 89 2.98 18.10 -3.63
CA ILE A 89 3.68 16.93 -4.18
C ILE A 89 4.94 17.37 -4.93
N ASP A 90 6.02 16.60 -4.82
CA ASP A 90 7.23 16.84 -5.62
C ASP A 90 6.91 16.75 -7.12
N LYS A 91 7.40 17.73 -7.90
CA LYS A 91 7.19 17.77 -9.36
C LYS A 91 7.88 16.63 -10.07
N ASP A 92 9.09 16.30 -9.61
CA ASP A 92 9.93 15.24 -10.14
C ASP A 92 9.89 14.01 -9.23
N GLU A 93 10.01 12.83 -9.83
CA GLU A 93 10.30 11.61 -9.10
C GLU A 93 11.74 11.67 -8.53
N ASN A 94 11.91 11.23 -7.29
CA ASN A 94 13.21 11.03 -6.67
C ASN A 94 13.87 9.77 -7.25
N ALA A 95 15.05 9.98 -7.84
CA ALA A 95 16.00 8.97 -8.31
C ALA A 95 15.34 7.72 -8.90
N ALA A 96 14.93 7.84 -10.16
CA ALA A 96 14.28 6.79 -10.93
C ALA A 96 14.91 5.40 -10.72
N GLY A 97 14.08 4.42 -10.35
CA GLY A 97 14.41 2.99 -10.42
C GLY A 97 15.33 2.41 -9.33
N ASN A 98 15.79 3.15 -8.31
CA ASN A 98 16.87 2.67 -7.42
C ASN A 98 16.58 2.68 -5.92
N SER A 99 15.37 3.02 -5.47
CA SER A 99 15.05 3.02 -4.04
C SER A 99 14.19 1.83 -3.63
N SER A 100 14.65 1.12 -2.60
CA SER A 100 13.76 0.22 -1.85
C SER A 100 12.65 1.04 -1.18
N TRP A 101 11.54 0.40 -0.83
CA TRP A 101 10.44 1.10 -0.14
C TRP A 101 10.90 1.77 1.17
N ASP A 102 11.71 1.07 1.97
CA ASP A 102 12.22 1.61 3.24
C ASP A 102 13.07 2.86 3.00
N ASP A 103 13.93 2.83 1.98
CA ASP A 103 14.76 3.98 1.61
C ASP A 103 13.90 5.15 1.12
N ALA A 104 12.96 4.90 0.20
CA ALA A 104 12.04 5.90 -0.32
C ALA A 104 11.24 6.59 0.81
N ARG A 105 10.66 5.79 1.71
CA ARG A 105 9.94 6.27 2.89
C ARG A 105 10.83 7.13 3.79
N ASN A 106 12.03 6.65 4.10
CA ASN A 106 12.96 7.37 4.97
C ASN A 106 13.47 8.66 4.33
N THR A 107 13.67 8.70 3.00
CA THR A 107 14.00 9.92 2.27
C THR A 107 12.90 10.97 2.41
N CYS A 108 11.64 10.61 2.21
CA CYS A 108 10.54 11.56 2.40
C CYS A 108 10.47 12.05 3.86
N ILE A 109 10.60 11.16 4.84
CA ILE A 109 10.57 11.53 6.26
C ILE A 109 11.72 12.48 6.61
N ALA A 110 12.92 12.28 6.07
CA ALA A 110 14.07 13.15 6.31
C ALA A 110 13.82 14.59 5.81
N SER A 111 12.95 14.77 4.82
CA SER A 111 12.51 16.07 4.31
C SER A 111 11.23 16.60 4.99
N GLY A 112 10.74 15.95 6.06
CA GLY A 112 9.50 16.33 6.74
C GLY A 112 8.23 15.97 5.97
N LYS A 113 8.34 15.06 4.99
CA LYS A 113 7.28 14.62 4.08
C LYS A 113 6.96 13.14 4.28
N ARG A 114 6.12 12.60 3.41
CA ARG A 114 5.77 11.17 3.31
C ARG A 114 5.62 10.74 1.86
N LEU A 115 5.54 9.43 1.60
CA LEU A 115 5.08 8.94 0.30
C LEU A 115 3.60 9.33 0.08
N PRO A 116 3.17 9.60 -1.17
CA PRO A 116 1.77 9.84 -1.50
C PRO A 116 0.95 8.60 -1.21
N GLU A 117 -0.26 8.76 -0.68
CA GLU A 117 -1.22 7.67 -0.69
C GLU A 117 -1.75 7.45 -2.13
N PRO A 118 -2.21 6.24 -2.48
CA PRO A 118 -2.71 5.93 -3.83
C PRO A 118 -3.75 6.92 -4.38
N GLY A 119 -4.64 7.42 -3.52
CA GLY A 119 -5.63 8.44 -3.89
C GLY A 119 -5.01 9.78 -4.26
N GLU A 120 -4.01 10.24 -3.50
CA GLU A 120 -3.30 11.48 -3.78
C GLU A 120 -2.51 11.38 -5.09
N PHE A 121 -1.80 10.27 -5.29
CA PHE A 121 -1.08 10.03 -6.55
C PHE A 121 -2.03 10.12 -7.74
N LYS A 122 -3.20 9.47 -7.66
CA LYS A 122 -4.22 9.50 -8.72
C LYS A 122 -4.71 10.91 -9.03
N VAL A 123 -5.06 11.68 -7.99
CA VAL A 123 -5.55 13.05 -8.14
C VAL A 123 -4.46 13.97 -8.71
N ALA A 124 -3.21 13.80 -8.30
CA ALA A 124 -2.08 14.52 -8.85
C ALA A 124 -1.83 14.15 -10.31
N CYS A 125 -1.86 12.85 -10.63
CA CYS A 125 -1.54 12.33 -11.95
C CYS A 125 -2.50 12.84 -13.03
N VAL A 126 -3.80 12.87 -12.75
CA VAL A 126 -4.78 13.41 -13.71
C VAL A 126 -4.62 14.91 -13.97
N GLN A 127 -3.92 15.63 -13.07
CA GLN A 127 -3.61 17.05 -13.18
C GLN A 127 -2.17 17.32 -13.61
N ALA A 128 -1.38 16.28 -13.91
CA ALA A 128 0.07 16.38 -14.10
C ALA A 128 0.48 17.44 -15.14
N GLY A 129 -0.19 17.47 -16.29
CA GLY A 129 0.10 18.44 -17.36
C GLY A 129 -0.16 19.90 -16.97
N THR A 130 -1.18 20.16 -16.14
CA THR A 130 -1.51 21.51 -15.66
C THR A 130 -0.58 21.96 -14.53
N LEU A 131 -0.17 21.01 -13.68
CA LEU A 131 0.63 21.27 -12.49
C LEU A 131 2.15 21.18 -12.74
N GLY A 132 2.57 20.78 -13.95
CA GLY A 132 3.96 20.58 -14.28
C GLY A 132 4.60 19.41 -13.53
N LEU A 133 3.82 18.35 -13.28
CA LEU A 133 4.33 17.10 -12.69
C LEU A 133 4.92 16.24 -13.81
N ASN A 134 6.18 15.86 -13.65
CA ASN A 134 6.92 15.10 -14.65
C ASN A 134 6.76 13.59 -14.39
N ASN A 135 6.74 12.80 -15.48
CA ASN A 135 6.84 11.34 -15.49
C ASN A 135 5.81 10.55 -14.67
N MET A 136 4.68 11.16 -14.28
CA MET A 136 3.64 10.52 -13.45
C MET A 136 3.04 9.23 -14.06
N THR A 137 3.21 9.03 -15.36
CA THR A 137 2.70 7.86 -16.10
C THR A 137 3.77 7.21 -16.97
N ASP A 138 5.05 7.36 -16.65
CA ASP A 138 6.11 6.71 -17.42
C ASP A 138 6.08 5.18 -17.24
N SER A 139 7.04 4.47 -17.83
CA SER A 139 7.05 2.99 -17.82
C SER A 139 7.20 2.39 -16.43
N ASP A 140 7.69 3.16 -15.46
CA ASP A 140 7.97 2.68 -14.11
C ASP A 140 6.82 3.06 -13.16
N ALA A 141 6.57 2.20 -12.17
CA ALA A 141 5.61 2.48 -11.12
C ALA A 141 6.30 3.15 -9.94
N GLU A 142 5.64 4.06 -9.24
CA GLU A 142 6.18 4.73 -8.06
C GLU A 142 5.69 4.09 -6.76
N TRP A 143 6.55 4.06 -5.73
CA TRP A 143 6.13 3.71 -4.38
C TRP A 143 5.05 4.67 -3.89
N ALA A 144 3.96 4.10 -3.41
CA ALA A 144 2.90 4.82 -2.73
C ALA A 144 2.70 4.26 -1.31
N SER A 145 2.29 5.13 -0.41
CA SER A 145 2.03 4.88 1.02
C SER A 145 3.27 4.68 1.90
N ASN A 146 3.23 5.33 3.05
CA ASN A 146 4.14 5.08 4.17
C ASN A 146 3.78 3.82 4.96
N PHE A 147 2.66 3.17 4.64
CA PHE A 147 2.09 2.08 5.42
C PHE A 147 2.11 0.78 4.63
N PRO A 148 2.95 -0.17 5.05
CA PRO A 148 2.94 -1.48 4.44
C PRO A 148 1.79 -2.29 5.03
N THR A 149 1.21 -3.18 4.23
CA THR A 149 0.00 -3.92 4.62
C THR A 149 0.20 -5.42 4.47
N PRO A 150 -0.23 -6.25 5.44
CA PRO A 150 -0.25 -7.69 5.28
C PRO A 150 -1.15 -8.10 4.12
N LEU A 151 -0.61 -8.89 3.18
CA LEU A 151 -1.35 -9.37 2.03
C LEU A 151 -1.45 -10.91 2.06
N PRO A 152 -2.66 -11.47 1.93
CA PRO A 152 -2.82 -12.91 1.77
C PRO A 152 -2.43 -13.32 0.35
N GLY A 153 -1.41 -14.17 0.20
CA GLY A 153 -1.09 -14.83 -1.06
C GLY A 153 -1.45 -16.32 -1.02
N SER A 154 -1.75 -16.91 -2.19
CA SER A 154 -2.14 -18.33 -2.32
C SER A 154 -1.03 -19.32 -1.92
N SER A 155 0.23 -18.88 -1.93
CA SER A 155 1.40 -19.67 -1.50
C SER A 155 2.40 -18.90 -0.65
N THR A 156 2.17 -17.61 -0.40
CA THR A 156 3.06 -16.71 0.35
C THR A 156 2.26 -15.72 1.17
N PHE A 157 2.45 -15.72 2.50
CA PHE A 157 2.05 -14.61 3.35
C PHE A 157 3.19 -13.60 3.40
N GLY A 158 2.87 -12.30 3.32
CA GLY A 158 3.87 -11.26 3.37
C GLY A 158 3.29 -9.88 3.59
N ILE A 159 4.17 -8.90 3.48
CA ILE A 159 3.89 -7.49 3.63
C ILE A 159 4.09 -6.84 2.26
N GLY A 160 3.07 -6.15 1.77
CA GLY A 160 3.10 -5.43 0.50
C GLY A 160 2.83 -3.94 0.65
N VAL A 161 3.27 -3.18 -0.34
CA VAL A 161 3.13 -1.72 -0.41
C VAL A 161 2.57 -1.38 -1.79
N PRO A 162 1.61 -0.44 -1.89
CA PRO A 162 1.04 -0.07 -3.17
C PRO A 162 2.07 0.61 -4.09
N LEU A 163 1.86 0.38 -5.38
CA LEU A 163 2.60 0.98 -6.48
C LEU A 163 1.62 1.68 -7.42
N MET A 164 1.95 2.88 -7.88
CA MET A 164 1.07 3.69 -8.74
C MET A 164 1.82 4.14 -10.01
N GLY A 165 1.14 4.48 -11.10
CA GLY A 165 1.83 4.88 -12.35
C GLY A 165 1.96 3.72 -13.32
N ASN A 166 3.08 3.52 -14.02
CA ASN A 166 3.22 2.53 -15.11
C ASN A 166 2.21 2.75 -16.26
N GLN A 167 2.49 3.73 -17.11
CA GLN A 167 1.73 4.07 -18.34
C GLN A 167 0.32 4.63 -18.11
N SER A 168 -0.16 4.72 -16.87
CA SER A 168 -1.51 5.22 -16.58
C SER A 168 -1.68 5.77 -15.17
N CYS A 169 -2.42 6.87 -15.05
CA CYS A 169 -2.87 7.39 -13.75
C CYS A 169 -3.82 6.44 -13.01
N LEU A 170 -4.47 5.52 -13.73
CA LEU A 170 -5.44 4.60 -13.13
C LEU A 170 -4.82 3.27 -12.72
N TYR A 171 -3.60 2.99 -13.19
CA TYR A 171 -2.90 1.79 -12.80
C TYR A 171 -2.47 1.90 -11.33
N GLY A 172 -2.73 0.82 -10.61
CA GLY A 172 -2.33 0.61 -9.25
C GLY A 172 -2.08 -0.87 -9.04
N GLY A 173 -0.98 -1.18 -8.36
CA GLY A 173 -0.57 -2.52 -8.00
C GLY A 173 0.00 -2.53 -6.58
N TYR A 174 0.78 -3.56 -6.28
CA TYR A 174 1.59 -3.59 -5.07
C TYR A 174 2.87 -4.38 -5.36
N SER A 175 3.89 -4.17 -4.54
CA SER A 175 5.02 -5.09 -4.46
C SER A 175 5.20 -5.56 -3.03
N TRP A 176 5.77 -6.76 -2.88
CA TRP A 176 6.21 -7.27 -1.60
C TRP A 176 7.43 -6.48 -1.12
N VAL A 177 7.44 -6.10 0.16
CA VAL A 177 8.60 -5.49 0.84
C VAL A 177 9.15 -6.41 1.94
N ALA A 178 8.35 -7.41 2.35
CA ALA A 178 8.81 -8.55 3.11
C ALA A 178 7.94 -9.77 2.78
N ASN A 179 8.50 -10.80 2.15
CA ASN A 179 7.85 -12.10 2.00
C ASN A 179 8.89 -13.24 2.11
N THR A 180 8.43 -14.48 2.07
CA THR A 180 9.28 -15.68 2.18
C THR A 180 10.20 -15.93 0.97
N THR A 181 9.98 -15.26 -0.16
CA THR A 181 10.71 -15.48 -1.42
C THR A 181 11.60 -14.30 -1.86
N LYS A 182 11.65 -13.22 -1.08
CA LYS A 182 12.43 -11.99 -1.29
C LYS A 182 12.36 -11.43 -2.72
N LEU A 183 11.53 -10.42 -2.91
CA LEU A 183 11.71 -9.43 -3.98
C LEU A 183 11.62 -8.03 -3.39
N ASN A 184 12.74 -7.50 -2.92
CA ASN A 184 12.88 -6.06 -2.73
C ASN A 184 13.12 -5.46 -4.11
N ILE A 185 12.03 -5.06 -4.78
CA ILE A 185 12.17 -4.26 -5.98
C ILE A 185 12.70 -2.89 -5.59
N THR A 186 13.38 -2.24 -6.54
CA THR A 186 13.68 -0.82 -6.46
C THR A 186 12.82 -0.10 -7.47
N THR A 187 12.28 1.05 -7.09
CA THR A 187 11.53 1.88 -8.01
C THR A 187 11.55 3.34 -7.61
N SER A 188 11.02 4.18 -8.49
CA SER A 188 10.84 5.62 -8.29
C SER A 188 9.88 5.92 -7.14
N PHE A 189 9.92 7.15 -6.65
CA PHE A 189 8.97 7.65 -5.68
C PHE A 189 8.94 9.18 -5.71
N ARG A 190 7.88 9.76 -5.19
CA ARG A 190 7.83 11.20 -4.90
C ARG A 190 7.31 11.40 -3.49
N CYS A 191 7.53 12.58 -2.92
CA CYS A 191 7.08 12.89 -1.59
C CYS A 191 5.91 13.88 -1.62
N VAL A 192 5.08 13.81 -0.57
CA VAL A 192 4.00 14.76 -0.30
C VAL A 192 4.05 15.27 1.14
N HIS A 193 3.53 16.47 1.38
CA HIS A 193 3.14 16.97 2.70
C HIS A 193 1.75 17.57 2.66
#